data_AF-E3I0Z8-F1
#
_entry.id   AF-E3I0Z8-F1
#
_cell.length_a   1.000
_cell.length_b   1.000
_cell.length_c   1.000
_cell.angle_alpha   90.00
_cell.angle_beta   90.00
_cell.angle_gamma   90.00
#
_symmetry.space_group_name_H-M   'P 1'
#
loop_
_entity.id
_entity.type
_entity.pdbx_description
1 polymer ?
#
loop_
_entity_poly.entity_id
_entity_poly.type
_entity_poly.pdbx_seq_one_letter_code
_entity_poly.pdbx_strand_id
1 'polypeptide(L)'
;MGWGEVLFGFHGRINRLTYWGGSLAATAAGLAFAALLSWLATGDPLSPAVWQRPADQSGLWEPVWLSYFAFIAWPMSALSVKRLHDRDLPRWLWYSYFAFSMAMALVPMKESLDADTPASSGLLAAILTGFSIFMFVQLSVLRGTPGPNAHGPDTLPAGYYGGDHDIWSILFGLEGRLSRAHWWRATMLVSTIALTVMTASVLFLGDYLDRHPEIVQNMNNRDWLNSAEAKPVAAEIARWMFIPGIVFCVALWNLLALGVKRLHDRGLSGWLILLVIAPFFALGLAPGLAAQAAIGEGGVNFLGLLFLASLIWGFLQFGILQGETGPNRYGPDPLAGKP
;
A
#
# COMPACT_ATOMS: atom_id res chain seq x y z
N MET A 1 -5.37 -0.23 -26.64
CA MET A 1 -4.90 1.10 -26.22
C MET A 1 -3.37 1.08 -26.22
N GLY A 2 -2.71 2.05 -26.85
CA GLY A 2 -1.24 2.17 -26.82
C GLY A 2 -0.76 2.93 -25.58
N TRP A 3 0.53 2.78 -25.20
CA TRP A 3 1.08 3.41 -24.00
C TRP A 3 0.99 4.94 -23.98
N GLY A 4 1.09 5.59 -25.14
CA GLY A 4 0.88 7.04 -25.24
C GLY A 4 -0.53 7.46 -24.80
N GLU A 5 -1.55 6.69 -25.21
CA GLU A 5 -2.93 6.95 -24.79
C GLU A 5 -3.14 6.59 -23.31
N VAL A 6 -2.52 5.51 -22.82
CA VAL A 6 -2.55 5.10 -21.40
C VAL A 6 -1.97 6.18 -20.49
N LEU A 7 -0.82 6.77 -20.84
CA LEU A 7 -0.11 7.70 -19.97
C LEU A 7 -0.50 9.18 -20.20
N PHE A 8 -1.00 9.54 -21.37
CA PHE A 8 -1.26 10.95 -21.68
C PHE A 8 -2.72 11.28 -22.02
N GLY A 9 -3.56 10.29 -22.32
CA GLY A 9 -4.98 10.48 -22.58
C GLY A 9 -5.85 10.43 -21.31
N PHE A 10 -7.08 10.95 -21.38
CA PHE A 10 -8.06 10.90 -20.28
C PHE A 10 -9.32 10.10 -20.63
N HIS A 11 -9.35 9.48 -21.81
CA HIS A 11 -10.50 8.73 -22.32
C HIS A 11 -10.30 7.23 -22.14
N GLY A 12 -11.40 6.49 -22.18
CA GLY A 12 -11.38 5.05 -21.99
C GLY A 12 -11.33 4.64 -20.52
N ARG A 13 -11.22 3.33 -20.34
CA ARG A 13 -11.09 2.66 -19.05
C ARG A 13 -9.93 1.67 -19.09
N ILE A 14 -9.25 1.48 -17.97
CA ILE A 14 -8.09 0.59 -17.84
C ILE A 14 -8.27 -0.37 -16.66
N ASN A 15 -7.80 -1.60 -16.81
CA ASN A 15 -7.76 -2.56 -15.71
C ASN A 15 -6.64 -2.22 -14.71
N ARG A 16 -6.71 -2.87 -13.53
CA ARG A 16 -5.71 -2.71 -12.46
C ARG A 16 -4.28 -3.00 -12.89
N LEU A 17 -4.06 -3.98 -13.79
CA LEU A 17 -2.72 -4.36 -14.23
C LEU A 17 -2.07 -3.21 -15.02
N THR A 18 -2.84 -2.63 -15.93
CA THR A 18 -2.42 -1.46 -16.70
C THR A 18 -2.22 -0.24 -15.80
N TYR A 19 -3.10 -0.05 -14.81
CA TYR A 19 -2.96 1.02 -13.82
C TYR A 19 -1.67 0.89 -12.99
N TRP A 20 -1.39 -0.29 -12.42
CA TRP A 20 -0.18 -0.53 -11.64
C TRP A 20 1.08 -0.44 -12.50
N GLY A 21 1.09 -1.09 -13.66
CA GLY A 21 2.22 -1.04 -14.59
C GLY A 21 2.51 0.38 -15.07
N GLY A 22 1.47 1.13 -15.43
CA GLY A 22 1.58 2.55 -15.79
C GLY A 22 2.04 3.43 -14.63
N SER A 23 1.54 3.20 -13.42
CA SER A 23 1.92 3.98 -12.23
C SER A 23 3.38 3.74 -11.84
N LEU A 24 3.85 2.49 -11.91
CA LEU A 24 5.24 2.14 -11.67
C LEU A 24 6.15 2.76 -12.76
N ALA A 25 5.75 2.67 -14.03
CA ALA A 25 6.49 3.30 -15.12
C ALA A 25 6.56 4.83 -14.99
N ALA A 26 5.44 5.47 -14.65
CA ALA A 26 5.38 6.92 -14.39
C ALA A 26 6.24 7.33 -13.19
N THR A 27 6.23 6.53 -12.12
CA THR A 27 7.07 6.76 -10.94
C THR A 27 8.55 6.63 -11.28
N ALA A 28 8.95 5.57 -11.98
CA ALA A 28 10.33 5.36 -12.41
C ALA A 28 10.81 6.48 -13.34
N ALA A 29 9.98 6.88 -14.30
CA ALA A 29 10.25 8.02 -15.18
C ALA A 29 10.37 9.33 -14.38
N GLY A 30 9.51 9.53 -13.37
CA GLY A 30 9.59 10.67 -12.47
C GLY A 30 10.92 10.69 -11.71
N LEU A 31 11.32 9.58 -11.09
CA LEU A 31 12.59 9.48 -10.36
C LEU A 31 13.79 9.75 -11.29
N ALA A 32 13.78 9.20 -12.50
CA ALA A 32 14.81 9.48 -13.50
C ALA A 32 14.84 10.95 -13.91
N PHE A 33 13.67 11.57 -14.06
CA PHE A 33 13.55 12.99 -14.36
C PHE A 33 14.04 13.86 -13.19
N ALA A 34 13.71 13.52 -11.95
CA ALA A 34 14.23 14.19 -10.76
C ALA A 34 15.77 14.09 -10.67
N ALA A 35 16.33 12.90 -10.93
CA ALA A 35 17.77 12.69 -10.97
C ALA A 35 18.45 13.51 -12.09
N LEU A 36 17.81 13.60 -13.27
CA LEU A 36 18.28 14.45 -14.36
C LEU A 36 18.29 15.92 -13.95
N LEU A 37 17.21 16.43 -13.34
CA LEU A 37 17.16 17.81 -12.86
C LEU A 37 18.20 18.09 -11.77
N SER A 38 18.42 17.13 -10.85
CA SER A 38 19.49 17.19 -9.86
C SER A 38 20.86 17.30 -10.50
N TRP A 39 21.12 16.45 -11.51
CA TRP A 39 22.38 16.46 -12.24
C TRP A 39 22.59 17.75 -13.01
N LEU A 40 21.57 18.28 -13.69
CA LEU A 40 21.66 19.56 -14.39
C LEU A 40 21.91 20.73 -13.45
N ALA A 41 21.36 20.69 -12.24
CA ALA A 41 21.51 21.76 -11.25
C ALA A 41 22.84 21.70 -10.47
N THR A 42 23.37 20.50 -10.21
CA THR A 42 24.48 20.31 -9.25
C THR A 42 25.68 19.51 -9.78
N GLY A 43 25.55 18.87 -10.95
CA GLY A 43 26.50 17.87 -11.44
C GLY A 43 26.36 16.49 -10.78
N ASP A 44 25.49 16.34 -9.77
CA ASP A 44 25.24 15.08 -9.05
C ASP A 44 23.74 14.68 -9.13
N PRO A 45 23.39 13.52 -9.73
CA PRO A 45 22.01 13.08 -9.84
C PRO A 45 21.34 12.71 -8.51
N LEU A 46 22.11 12.50 -7.44
CA LEU A 46 21.62 12.11 -6.12
C LEU A 46 21.86 13.19 -5.06
N SER A 47 22.12 14.43 -5.49
CA SER A 47 22.44 15.53 -4.58
C SER A 47 21.33 15.75 -3.55
N PRO A 48 21.66 15.76 -2.24
CA PRO A 48 20.68 16.01 -1.20
C PRO A 48 20.16 17.46 -1.21
N ALA A 49 20.86 18.40 -1.87
CA ALA A 49 20.48 19.81 -1.96
C ALA A 49 19.10 20.00 -2.59
N VAL A 50 18.74 19.17 -3.60
CA VAL A 50 17.44 19.21 -4.27
C VAL A 50 16.29 18.93 -3.28
N TRP A 51 16.51 18.01 -2.35
CA TRP A 51 15.52 17.56 -1.38
C TRP A 51 15.44 18.45 -0.15
N GLN A 52 16.56 19.07 0.23
CA GLN A 52 16.64 19.97 1.37
C GLN A 52 16.05 21.36 1.11
N ARG A 53 15.92 21.76 -0.17
CA ARG A 53 15.35 23.06 -0.59
C ARG A 53 15.91 24.24 0.23
N PRO A 54 17.24 24.42 0.27
CA PRO A 54 17.84 25.48 1.06
C PRO A 54 17.36 26.84 0.56
N ALA A 55 16.98 27.72 1.50
CA ALA A 55 16.22 28.94 1.22
C ALA A 55 16.98 29.97 0.38
N ASP A 56 18.32 29.95 0.45
CA ASP A 56 19.23 30.77 -0.34
C ASP A 56 19.24 30.41 -1.84
N GLN A 57 18.65 29.26 -2.21
CA GLN A 57 18.60 28.76 -3.58
C GLN A 57 17.17 28.51 -4.08
N SER A 58 16.17 29.12 -3.46
CA SER A 58 14.74 28.94 -3.81
C SER A 58 14.45 29.19 -5.30
N GLY A 59 15.06 30.22 -5.89
CA GLY A 59 14.90 30.55 -7.31
C GLY A 59 15.38 29.47 -8.29
N LEU A 60 16.24 28.54 -7.85
CA LEU A 60 16.65 27.36 -8.62
C LEU A 60 15.74 26.16 -8.35
N TRP A 61 15.40 25.92 -7.07
CA TRP A 61 14.68 24.71 -6.66
C TRP A 61 13.19 24.76 -6.97
N GLU A 62 12.53 25.91 -6.85
CA GLU A 62 11.09 26.03 -7.11
C GLU A 62 10.72 25.60 -8.55
N PRO A 63 11.38 26.09 -9.61
CA PRO A 63 11.09 25.64 -10.98
C PRO A 63 11.39 24.15 -11.22
N VAL A 64 12.47 23.62 -10.64
CA VAL A 64 12.83 22.19 -10.72
C VAL A 64 11.71 21.33 -10.13
N TRP A 65 11.21 21.71 -8.96
CA TRP A 65 10.14 20.98 -8.28
C TRP A 65 8.80 21.08 -8.98
N LEU A 66 8.43 22.27 -9.47
CA LEU A 66 7.22 22.45 -10.28
C LEU A 66 7.28 21.62 -11.56
N SER A 67 8.46 21.52 -12.19
CA SER A 67 8.67 20.71 -13.39
C SER A 67 8.52 19.22 -13.09
N TYR A 68 9.19 18.71 -12.04
CA TYR A 68 9.06 17.32 -11.59
C TYR A 68 7.60 16.98 -11.25
N PHE A 69 6.95 17.88 -10.51
CA PHE A 69 5.56 17.70 -10.13
C PHE A 69 4.64 17.66 -11.35
N ALA A 70 4.76 18.62 -12.28
CA ALA A 70 3.98 18.64 -13.51
C ALA A 70 4.19 17.35 -14.33
N PHE A 71 5.44 16.88 -14.40
CA PHE A 71 5.82 15.66 -15.11
C PHE A 71 5.13 14.42 -14.53
N ILE A 72 5.09 14.25 -13.21
CA ILE A 72 4.46 13.07 -12.58
C ILE A 72 2.94 13.20 -12.44
N ALA A 73 2.44 14.43 -12.25
CA ALA A 73 1.02 14.73 -12.05
C ALA A 73 0.18 14.33 -13.26
N TRP A 74 0.67 14.59 -14.48
CA TRP A 74 -0.08 14.29 -15.70
C TRP A 74 -0.34 12.80 -15.90
N PRO A 75 0.68 11.91 -15.98
CA PRO A 75 0.46 10.48 -16.18
C PRO A 75 -0.30 9.85 -15.02
N MET A 76 -0.04 10.27 -13.77
CA MET A 76 -0.82 9.79 -12.62
C MET A 76 -2.30 10.19 -12.75
N SER A 77 -2.59 11.40 -13.21
CA SER A 77 -3.96 11.84 -13.43
C SER A 77 -4.64 11.06 -14.56
N ALA A 78 -3.94 10.85 -15.68
CA ALA A 78 -4.43 10.08 -16.81
C ALA A 78 -4.80 8.64 -16.41
N LEU A 79 -3.93 7.99 -15.63
CA LEU A 79 -4.16 6.64 -15.11
C LEU A 79 -5.33 6.61 -14.12
N SER A 80 -5.33 7.50 -13.13
CA SER A 80 -6.37 7.57 -12.09
C SER A 80 -7.75 7.87 -12.67
N VAL A 81 -7.86 8.80 -13.63
CA VAL A 81 -9.14 9.13 -14.27
C VAL A 81 -9.69 7.95 -15.07
N LYS A 82 -8.87 7.28 -15.89
CA LYS A 82 -9.32 6.07 -16.61
C LYS A 82 -9.69 4.94 -15.65
N ARG A 83 -9.03 4.86 -14.51
CA ARG A 83 -9.35 3.86 -13.48
C ARG A 83 -10.66 4.20 -12.75
N LEU A 84 -10.96 5.48 -12.51
CA LEU A 84 -12.27 5.92 -12.02
C LEU A 84 -13.38 5.67 -13.05
N HIS A 85 -13.12 5.93 -14.33
CA HIS A 85 -14.03 5.56 -15.42
C HIS A 85 -14.31 4.05 -15.44
N ASP A 86 -13.30 3.21 -15.22
CA ASP A 86 -13.45 1.77 -15.11
C ASP A 86 -14.29 1.36 -13.89
N ARG A 87 -14.46 2.23 -12.89
CA ARG A 87 -15.30 2.02 -11.70
C ARG A 87 -16.67 2.69 -11.78
N ASP A 88 -17.00 3.34 -12.90
CA ASP A 88 -18.16 4.23 -13.05
C ASP A 88 -18.22 5.32 -11.97
N LEU A 89 -17.04 5.81 -11.57
CA LEU A 89 -16.90 6.88 -10.60
C LEU A 89 -16.54 8.20 -11.29
N PRO A 90 -17.02 9.34 -10.77
CA PRO A 90 -16.78 10.61 -11.41
C PRO A 90 -15.31 11.05 -11.24
N ARG A 91 -14.71 11.53 -12.33
CA ARG A 91 -13.32 12.00 -12.38
C ARG A 91 -12.97 13.13 -11.40
N TRP A 92 -13.95 13.90 -10.95
CA TRP A 92 -13.72 14.99 -9.99
C TRP A 92 -13.18 14.48 -8.65
N LEU A 93 -13.46 13.21 -8.29
CA LEU A 93 -12.88 12.58 -7.09
C LEU A 93 -11.35 12.61 -7.11
N TRP A 94 -10.74 12.34 -8.26
CA TRP A 94 -9.29 12.43 -8.41
C TRP A 94 -8.80 13.87 -8.25
N TYR A 95 -9.44 14.82 -8.93
CA TYR A 95 -9.02 16.22 -8.87
C TYR A 95 -9.19 16.81 -7.47
N SER A 96 -10.25 16.46 -6.74
CA SER A 96 -10.43 16.87 -5.34
C SER A 96 -9.38 16.24 -4.43
N TYR A 97 -9.09 14.94 -4.60
CA TYR A 97 -8.04 14.25 -3.84
C TYR A 97 -6.68 14.89 -4.07
N PHE A 98 -6.36 15.16 -5.34
CA PHE A 98 -5.09 15.76 -5.75
C PHE A 98 -4.94 17.20 -5.23
N ALA A 99 -5.99 18.01 -5.35
CA ALA A 99 -6.01 19.37 -4.80
C ALA A 99 -5.86 19.38 -3.27
N PHE A 100 -6.54 18.47 -2.57
CA PHE A 100 -6.44 18.37 -1.12
C PHE A 100 -5.05 17.89 -0.67
N SER A 101 -4.47 16.91 -1.37
CA SER A 101 -3.10 16.45 -1.15
C SER A 101 -2.08 17.58 -1.37
N MET A 102 -2.30 18.41 -2.40
CA MET A 102 -1.45 19.58 -2.67
C MET A 102 -1.58 20.63 -1.56
N ALA A 103 -2.80 20.95 -1.13
CA ALA A 103 -3.02 21.89 -0.05
C ALA A 103 -2.32 21.44 1.25
N MET A 104 -2.36 20.13 1.54
CA MET A 104 -1.64 19.56 2.69
C MET A 104 -0.13 19.58 2.52
N ALA A 105 0.39 19.41 1.29
CA ALA A 105 1.83 19.50 1.02
C ALA A 105 2.38 20.93 1.18
N LEU A 106 1.52 21.95 1.16
CA LEU A 106 1.89 23.34 1.44
C LEU A 106 1.89 23.67 2.94
N VAL A 107 1.35 22.79 3.80
CA VAL A 107 1.45 22.94 5.25
C VAL A 107 2.89 22.62 5.66
N PRO A 108 3.61 23.55 6.33
CA PRO A 108 4.99 23.30 6.73
C PRO A 108 5.11 22.04 7.59
N MET A 109 5.92 21.07 7.15
CA MET A 109 6.13 19.80 7.86
C MET A 109 6.59 20.00 9.32
N LYS A 110 7.34 21.08 9.58
CA LYS A 110 7.82 21.47 10.92
C LYS A 110 6.67 21.76 11.89
N GLU A 111 5.59 22.39 11.43
CA GLU A 111 4.43 22.70 12.27
C GLU A 111 3.64 21.44 12.64
N SER A 112 3.76 20.33 11.90
CA SER A 112 2.97 19.10 12.11
C SER A 112 3.50 18.14 13.18
N LEU A 113 4.73 18.36 13.67
CA LEU A 113 5.41 17.49 14.65
C LEU A 113 5.56 18.15 16.03
N ASP A 114 5.21 19.43 16.16
CA ASP A 114 5.25 20.14 17.43
C ASP A 114 4.02 19.77 18.29
N ALA A 115 4.21 19.60 19.60
CA ALA A 115 3.12 19.27 20.52
C ALA A 115 2.00 20.33 20.56
N ASP A 116 2.30 21.54 20.09
CA ASP A 116 1.38 22.67 20.00
C ASP A 116 0.61 22.74 18.66
N THR A 117 0.70 21.70 17.82
CA THR A 117 -0.02 21.68 16.55
C THR A 117 -1.54 21.83 16.78
N PRO A 118 -2.24 22.78 16.13
CA PRO A 118 -3.68 22.96 16.32
C PRO A 118 -4.46 21.69 16.00
N ALA A 119 -5.44 21.33 16.85
CA ALA A 119 -6.28 20.14 16.65
C ALA A 119 -6.94 20.05 15.25
N SER A 120 -7.14 21.18 14.58
CA SER A 120 -7.64 21.26 13.21
C SER A 120 -6.71 20.62 12.17
N SER A 121 -5.39 20.63 12.36
CA SER A 121 -4.45 19.99 11.42
C SER A 121 -4.55 18.46 11.51
N GLY A 122 -4.70 17.91 12.72
CA GLY A 122 -4.89 16.48 12.94
C GLY A 122 -6.19 15.97 12.32
N LEU A 123 -7.28 16.73 12.43
CA LEU A 123 -8.54 16.42 11.75
C LEU A 123 -8.39 16.44 10.22
N LEU A 124 -7.73 17.45 9.66
CA LEU A 124 -7.47 17.53 8.22
C LEU A 124 -6.61 16.36 7.71
N ALA A 125 -5.57 16.00 8.47
CA ALA A 125 -4.72 14.85 8.17
C ALA A 125 -5.50 13.53 8.23
N ALA A 126 -6.40 13.37 9.20
CA ALA A 126 -7.28 12.20 9.30
C ALA A 126 -8.26 12.10 8.12
N ILE A 127 -8.87 13.23 7.72
CA ILE A 127 -9.74 13.31 6.53
C ILE A 127 -8.95 12.96 5.27
N LEU A 128 -7.75 13.53 5.09
CA LEU A 128 -6.91 13.22 3.94
C LEU A 128 -6.57 11.74 3.93
N THR A 129 -6.17 11.17 5.07
CA THR A 129 -5.83 9.76 5.20
C THR A 129 -7.02 8.86 4.82
N GLY A 130 -8.23 9.17 5.32
CA GLY A 130 -9.44 8.47 4.93
C GLY A 130 -9.72 8.56 3.42
N PHE A 131 -9.53 9.74 2.83
CA PHE A 131 -9.69 9.92 1.39
C PHE A 131 -8.61 9.18 0.58
N SER A 132 -7.36 9.17 1.03
CA SER A 132 -6.26 8.40 0.45
C SER A 132 -6.55 6.91 0.46
N ILE A 133 -7.07 6.37 1.57
CA ILE A 133 -7.48 4.97 1.67
C ILE A 133 -8.61 4.68 0.69
N PHE A 134 -9.64 5.53 0.64
CA PHE A 134 -10.73 5.39 -0.32
C PHE A 134 -10.21 5.37 -1.77
N MET A 135 -9.37 6.33 -2.14
CA MET A 135 -8.79 6.42 -3.49
C MET A 135 -7.92 5.21 -3.80
N PHE A 136 -7.07 4.79 -2.87
CA PHE A 136 -6.26 3.57 -3.03
C PHE A 136 -7.14 2.34 -3.27
N VAL A 137 -8.19 2.16 -2.49
CA VAL A 137 -9.12 1.03 -2.65
C VAL A 137 -9.80 1.07 -4.02
N GLN A 138 -10.30 2.22 -4.46
CA GLN A 138 -10.99 2.33 -5.75
C GLN A 138 -10.06 2.13 -6.95
N LEU A 139 -8.84 2.68 -6.87
CA LEU A 139 -7.92 2.68 -8.00
C LEU A 139 -7.09 1.39 -8.07
N SER A 140 -6.57 0.96 -6.93
CA SER A 140 -5.53 -0.07 -6.86
C SER A 140 -6.05 -1.46 -6.51
N VAL A 141 -7.17 -1.54 -5.76
CA VAL A 141 -7.64 -2.80 -5.15
C VAL A 141 -8.84 -3.38 -5.89
N LEU A 142 -9.94 -2.61 -6.01
CA LEU A 142 -11.20 -3.14 -6.54
C LEU A 142 -11.14 -3.39 -8.05
N ARG A 143 -11.94 -4.33 -8.55
CA ARG A 143 -12.19 -4.56 -9.98
C ARG A 143 -13.00 -3.42 -10.59
N GLY A 144 -12.83 -3.16 -11.89
CA GLY A 144 -13.78 -2.36 -12.68
C GLY A 144 -15.21 -2.89 -12.68
N THR A 145 -16.14 -2.08 -13.19
CA THR A 145 -17.53 -2.47 -13.41
C THR A 145 -17.62 -3.54 -14.50
N PRO A 146 -18.23 -4.72 -14.23
CA PRO A 146 -18.36 -5.76 -15.23
C PRO A 146 -19.22 -5.31 -16.41
N GLY A 147 -18.80 -5.64 -17.63
CA GLY A 147 -19.51 -5.27 -18.85
C GLY A 147 -19.20 -3.86 -19.36
N PRO A 148 -19.82 -3.47 -20.49
CA PRO A 148 -19.60 -2.15 -21.08
C PRO A 148 -20.19 -1.04 -20.22
N ASN A 149 -19.51 0.11 -20.20
CA ASN A 149 -20.02 1.33 -19.58
C ASN A 149 -19.85 2.54 -20.53
N ALA A 150 -20.16 3.74 -20.05
CA ALA A 150 -20.08 4.98 -20.83
C ALA A 150 -18.67 5.30 -21.37
N HIS A 151 -17.64 4.66 -20.82
CA HIS A 151 -16.25 4.89 -21.17
C HIS A 151 -15.61 3.76 -21.99
N GLY A 152 -16.37 2.70 -22.33
CA GLY A 152 -15.91 1.63 -23.21
C GLY A 152 -16.32 0.23 -22.76
N PRO A 153 -15.88 -0.81 -23.48
CA PRO A 153 -16.11 -2.21 -23.12
C PRO A 153 -15.39 -2.59 -21.81
N ASP A 154 -15.78 -3.73 -21.22
CA ASP A 154 -15.06 -4.32 -20.08
C ASP A 154 -13.58 -4.52 -20.47
N THR A 155 -12.69 -4.20 -19.53
CA THR A 155 -11.24 -4.31 -19.70
C THR A 155 -10.71 -5.72 -19.48
N LEU A 156 -11.58 -6.63 -19.03
CA LEU A 156 -11.28 -8.05 -18.83
C LEU A 156 -12.06 -8.92 -19.84
N PRO A 157 -11.55 -10.12 -20.17
CA PRO A 157 -12.25 -11.03 -21.07
C PRO A 157 -13.66 -11.38 -20.60
N ALA A 158 -14.57 -11.63 -21.55
CA ALA A 158 -15.93 -12.06 -21.24
C ALA A 158 -15.92 -13.35 -20.40
N GLY A 159 -16.72 -13.40 -19.33
CA GLY A 159 -16.76 -14.54 -18.42
C GLY A 159 -15.55 -14.62 -17.47
N TYR A 160 -14.66 -13.63 -17.45
CA TYR A 160 -13.59 -13.57 -16.45
C TYR A 160 -14.17 -13.22 -15.08
N TYR A 161 -14.22 -14.22 -14.21
CA TYR A 161 -14.58 -14.09 -12.80
C TYR A 161 -13.35 -14.11 -11.87
N GLY A 162 -12.13 -14.21 -12.42
CA GLY A 162 -10.92 -14.56 -11.66
C GLY A 162 -10.86 -16.07 -11.36
N GLY A 163 -9.67 -16.60 -11.08
CA GLY A 163 -9.52 -18.02 -10.74
C GLY A 163 -9.19 -18.97 -11.89
N ASP A 164 -8.52 -18.47 -12.94
CA ASP A 164 -7.74 -19.28 -13.90
C ASP A 164 -6.61 -20.11 -13.24
N HIS A 165 -6.43 -19.96 -11.92
CA HIS A 165 -5.50 -20.72 -11.07
C HIS A 165 -4.03 -20.63 -11.48
N ASP A 166 -3.67 -19.67 -12.34
CA ASP A 166 -2.28 -19.25 -12.49
C ASP A 166 -1.77 -18.60 -11.21
N ILE A 167 -0.46 -18.68 -10.97
CA ILE A 167 0.19 -18.21 -9.74
C ILE A 167 -0.07 -16.72 -9.49
N TRP A 168 -0.12 -15.90 -10.54
CA TRP A 168 -0.39 -14.47 -10.41
C TRP A 168 -1.82 -14.20 -9.95
N SER A 169 -2.78 -14.94 -10.49
CA SER A 169 -4.19 -14.88 -10.12
C SER A 169 -4.40 -15.38 -8.68
N ILE A 170 -3.69 -16.44 -8.28
CA ILE A 170 -3.75 -16.99 -6.91
C ILE A 170 -3.15 -16.02 -5.89
N LEU A 171 -2.00 -15.42 -6.15
CA LEU A 171 -1.30 -14.59 -5.17
C LEU A 171 -1.79 -13.14 -5.17
N PHE A 172 -2.14 -12.58 -6.34
CA PHE A 172 -2.39 -11.14 -6.46
C PHE A 172 -3.82 -10.76 -6.87
N GLY A 173 -4.62 -11.70 -7.39
CA GLY A 173 -6.02 -11.45 -7.74
C GLY A 173 -6.95 -11.47 -6.52
N LEU A 174 -7.96 -10.60 -6.48
CA LEU A 174 -9.00 -10.60 -5.43
C LEU A 174 -10.29 -11.27 -5.92
N GLU A 175 -10.40 -11.48 -7.22
CA GLU A 175 -11.57 -12.05 -7.87
C GLU A 175 -11.53 -13.58 -7.86
N GLY A 176 -12.72 -14.16 -7.95
CA GLY A 176 -12.91 -15.58 -8.07
C GLY A 176 -12.94 -16.29 -6.72
N ARG A 177 -12.82 -17.60 -6.82
CA ARG A 177 -12.95 -18.54 -5.70
C ARG A 177 -11.69 -19.38 -5.58
N LEU A 178 -11.29 -19.68 -4.35
CA LEU A 178 -10.09 -20.46 -4.07
C LEU A 178 -10.43 -21.65 -3.20
N SER A 179 -10.12 -22.86 -3.68
CA SER A 179 -10.32 -24.07 -2.88
C SER A 179 -9.32 -24.15 -1.72
N ARG A 180 -9.71 -24.84 -0.65
CA ARG A 180 -8.89 -25.02 0.57
C ARG A 180 -7.46 -25.51 0.27
N ALA A 181 -7.29 -26.40 -0.70
CA ALA A 181 -5.99 -26.98 -1.03
C ALA A 181 -5.05 -25.98 -1.71
N HIS A 182 -5.58 -25.06 -2.53
CA HIS A 182 -4.77 -23.97 -3.08
C HIS A 182 -4.45 -22.94 -2.00
N TRP A 183 -5.41 -22.62 -1.13
CA TRP A 183 -5.18 -21.72 -0.01
C TRP A 183 -4.05 -22.20 0.89
N TRP A 184 -4.07 -23.47 1.35
CA TRP A 184 -2.99 -24.01 2.19
C TRP A 184 -1.62 -23.99 1.51
N ARG A 185 -1.53 -24.40 0.24
CA ARG A 185 -0.26 -24.39 -0.50
C ARG A 185 0.29 -22.98 -0.66
N ALA A 186 -0.56 -22.03 -1.05
CA ALA A 186 -0.15 -20.64 -1.22
C ALA A 186 0.24 -19.99 0.11
N THR A 187 -0.59 -20.15 1.15
CA THR A 187 -0.31 -19.60 2.48
C THR A 187 0.97 -20.17 3.07
N MET A 188 1.23 -21.47 2.94
CA MET A 188 2.48 -22.08 3.43
C MET A 188 3.72 -21.57 2.70
N LEU A 189 3.64 -21.45 1.38
CA LEU A 189 4.74 -20.90 0.57
C LEU A 189 5.04 -19.45 1.00
N VAL A 190 4.01 -18.60 1.06
CA VAL A 190 4.16 -17.18 1.41
C VAL A 190 4.63 -17.02 2.86
N SER A 191 4.07 -17.78 3.80
CA SER A 191 4.44 -17.68 5.21
C SER A 191 5.86 -18.18 5.46
N THR A 192 6.31 -19.22 4.74
CA THR A 192 7.70 -19.70 4.85
C THR A 192 8.68 -18.65 4.32
N ILE A 193 8.43 -18.08 3.15
CA ILE A 193 9.28 -17.01 2.60
C ILE A 193 9.31 -15.82 3.56
N ALA A 194 8.14 -15.36 4.02
CA ALA A 194 8.05 -14.24 4.93
C ALA A 194 8.79 -14.52 6.24
N LEU A 195 8.55 -15.68 6.85
CA LEU A 195 9.19 -16.08 8.11
C LEU A 195 10.71 -16.17 7.96
N THR A 196 11.22 -16.79 6.89
CA THR A 196 12.66 -16.87 6.64
C THR A 196 13.30 -15.49 6.54
N VAL A 197 12.70 -14.57 5.78
CA VAL A 197 13.21 -13.20 5.63
C VAL A 197 13.10 -12.44 6.95
N MET A 198 11.99 -12.56 7.68
CA MET A 198 11.82 -11.89 8.97
C MET A 198 12.83 -12.40 10.00
N THR A 199 13.02 -13.72 10.11
CA THR A 199 14.01 -14.31 11.03
C THR A 199 15.42 -13.87 10.68
N ALA A 200 15.81 -13.93 9.41
CA ALA A 200 17.12 -13.42 8.99
C ALA A 200 17.30 -11.95 9.36
N SER A 201 16.28 -11.12 9.10
CA SER A 201 16.31 -9.68 9.41
C SER A 201 16.47 -9.41 10.91
N VAL A 202 15.77 -10.17 11.76
CA VAL A 202 15.90 -10.07 13.22
C VAL A 202 17.29 -10.47 13.69
N LEU A 203 17.86 -11.56 13.14
CA LEU A 203 19.21 -12.00 13.50
C LEU A 203 20.28 -10.98 13.10
N PHE A 204 20.21 -10.46 11.87
CA PHE A 204 21.15 -9.43 11.40
C PHE A 204 21.00 -8.12 12.17
N LEU A 205 19.77 -7.70 12.45
CA LEU A 205 19.52 -6.50 13.26
C LEU A 205 20.05 -6.69 14.68
N GLY A 206 19.85 -7.86 15.30
CA GLY A 206 20.37 -8.17 16.63
C GLY A 206 21.89 -8.07 16.69
N ASP A 207 22.59 -8.76 15.79
CA ASP A 207 24.06 -8.69 15.69
C ASP A 207 24.57 -7.27 15.39
N TYR A 208 23.85 -6.50 14.56
CA TYR A 208 24.17 -5.09 14.34
C TYR A 208 24.02 -4.26 15.62
N LEU A 209 22.93 -4.43 16.37
CA LEU A 209 22.69 -3.72 17.64
C LEU A 209 23.71 -4.11 18.72
N ASP A 210 24.15 -5.37 18.77
CA ASP A 210 25.19 -5.83 19.68
C ASP A 210 26.55 -5.18 19.38
N ARG A 211 26.84 -4.94 18.10
CA ARG A 211 28.04 -4.22 17.65
C ARG A 211 27.95 -2.71 17.81
N HIS A 212 26.75 -2.17 18.04
CA HIS A 212 26.44 -0.74 18.16
C HIS A 212 25.59 -0.45 19.42
N PRO A 213 26.13 -0.67 20.63
CA PRO A 213 25.38 -0.51 21.87
C PRO A 213 24.88 0.93 22.10
N GLU A 214 25.50 1.93 21.48
CA GLU A 214 25.07 3.33 21.49
C GLU A 214 23.64 3.52 21.00
N ILE A 215 23.15 2.65 20.10
CA ILE A 215 21.78 2.69 19.58
C ILE A 215 20.79 2.38 20.69
N VAL A 216 21.04 1.29 21.41
CA VAL A 216 20.15 0.82 22.47
C VAL A 216 20.15 1.82 23.63
N GLN A 217 21.32 2.38 23.96
CA GLN A 217 21.46 3.38 25.02
C GLN A 217 20.73 4.68 24.70
N ASN A 218 20.70 5.08 23.42
CA ASN A 218 20.14 6.37 23.01
C ASN A 218 18.80 6.27 22.27
N MET A 219 18.17 5.09 22.16
CA MET A 219 16.93 4.92 21.40
C MET A 219 15.77 5.82 21.86
N ASN A 220 15.79 6.24 23.13
CA ASN A 220 14.78 7.13 23.72
C ASN A 220 15.24 8.60 23.80
N ASN A 221 16.47 8.89 23.38
CA ASN A 221 17.04 10.23 23.42
C ASN A 221 16.75 10.96 22.10
N ARG A 222 15.77 11.85 22.12
CA ARG A 222 15.38 12.67 20.96
C ARG A 222 16.52 13.52 20.41
N ASP A 223 17.39 14.04 21.26
CA ASP A 223 18.49 14.89 20.82
C ASP A 223 19.54 14.07 20.07
N TRP A 224 19.82 12.86 20.55
CA TRP A 224 20.68 11.92 19.84
C TRP A 224 20.08 11.48 18.50
N LEU A 225 18.79 11.12 18.46
CA LEU A 225 18.11 10.71 17.22
C LEU A 225 18.16 11.79 16.11
N ASN A 226 18.22 13.07 16.50
CA ASN A 226 18.34 14.20 15.57
C ASN A 226 19.79 14.63 15.30
N SER A 227 20.77 14.02 15.97
CA SER A 227 22.19 14.35 15.83
C SER A 227 22.77 13.89 14.49
N ALA A 228 23.93 14.44 14.12
CA ALA A 228 24.68 13.97 12.95
C ALA A 228 25.20 12.53 13.13
N GLU A 229 25.38 12.09 14.37
CA GLU A 229 25.90 10.76 14.72
C GLU A 229 24.87 9.65 14.47
N ALA A 230 23.58 9.92 14.73
CA ALA A 230 22.51 8.94 14.51
C ALA A 230 22.18 8.71 13.02
N LYS A 231 22.43 9.69 12.15
CA LYS A 231 22.08 9.62 10.71
C LYS A 231 22.67 8.40 9.97
N PRO A 232 23.99 8.12 10.01
CA PRO A 232 24.56 6.96 9.31
C PRO A 232 23.99 5.63 9.84
N VAL A 233 23.77 5.55 11.15
CA VAL A 233 23.22 4.36 11.81
C VAL A 233 21.76 4.13 11.40
N ALA A 234 20.94 5.18 11.43
CA ALA A 234 19.55 5.12 10.97
C ALA A 234 19.46 4.71 9.48
N ALA A 235 20.37 5.20 8.63
CA ALA A 235 20.44 4.82 7.23
C ALA A 235 20.84 3.35 7.02
N GLU A 236 21.71 2.80 7.87
CA GLU A 236 22.07 1.38 7.87
C GLU A 236 20.85 0.53 8.30
N ILE A 237 20.20 0.86 9.42
CA ILE A 237 18.98 0.17 9.87
C ILE A 237 17.90 0.22 8.78
N ALA A 238 17.66 1.38 8.17
CA ALA A 238 16.67 1.53 7.11
C ALA A 238 16.98 0.64 5.90
N ARG A 239 18.26 0.50 5.52
CA ARG A 239 18.68 -0.43 4.46
C ARG A 239 18.34 -1.88 4.82
N TRP A 240 18.62 -2.31 6.05
CA TRP A 240 18.27 -3.67 6.52
C TRP A 240 16.76 -3.90 6.61
N MET A 241 15.98 -2.87 6.94
CA MET A 241 14.53 -2.94 7.03
C MET A 241 13.81 -2.88 5.67
N PHE A 242 14.50 -2.48 4.61
CA PHE A 242 13.88 -2.28 3.29
C PHE A 242 13.32 -3.58 2.69
N ILE A 243 14.16 -4.61 2.57
CA ILE A 243 13.77 -5.92 2.04
C ILE A 243 12.65 -6.58 2.86
N PRO A 244 12.77 -6.72 4.19
CA PRO A 244 11.68 -7.28 4.99
C PRO A 244 10.40 -6.44 4.90
N GLY A 245 10.49 -5.12 4.80
CA GLY A 245 9.34 -4.25 4.56
C GLY A 245 8.59 -4.60 3.26
N ILE A 246 9.33 -4.82 2.16
CA ILE A 246 8.73 -5.26 0.88
C ILE A 246 8.08 -6.62 1.03
N VAL A 247 8.80 -7.59 1.61
CA VAL A 247 8.30 -8.95 1.80
C VAL A 247 7.04 -8.96 2.66
N PHE A 248 7.01 -8.14 3.71
CA PHE A 248 5.83 -7.94 4.55
C PHE A 248 4.65 -7.38 3.74
N CYS A 249 4.85 -6.35 2.91
CA CYS A 249 3.80 -5.78 2.08
C CYS A 249 3.24 -6.81 1.07
N VAL A 250 4.11 -7.60 0.45
CA VAL A 250 3.71 -8.68 -0.47
C VAL A 250 2.95 -9.77 0.27
N ALA A 251 3.44 -10.20 1.44
CA ALA A 251 2.77 -11.20 2.27
C ALA A 251 1.39 -10.73 2.74
N LEU A 252 1.26 -9.46 3.10
CA LEU A 252 -0.01 -8.84 3.48
C LEU A 252 -0.99 -8.80 2.30
N TRP A 253 -0.52 -8.44 1.10
CA TRP A 253 -1.35 -8.51 -0.10
C TRP A 253 -1.81 -9.93 -0.39
N ASN A 254 -0.91 -10.90 -0.28
CA ASN A 254 -1.24 -12.32 -0.47
C ASN A 254 -2.27 -12.78 0.57
N LEU A 255 -2.15 -12.37 1.84
CA LEU A 255 -3.16 -12.65 2.86
C LEU A 255 -4.53 -12.10 2.46
N LEU A 256 -4.58 -10.85 1.96
CA LEU A 256 -5.81 -10.23 1.46
C LEU A 256 -6.39 -11.03 0.28
N ALA A 257 -5.59 -11.29 -0.75
CA ALA A 257 -5.99 -11.99 -1.97
C ALA A 257 -6.49 -13.41 -1.69
N LEU A 258 -5.74 -14.18 -0.91
CA LEU A 258 -6.08 -15.56 -0.55
C LEU A 258 -7.31 -15.60 0.37
N GLY A 259 -7.37 -14.72 1.38
CA GLY A 259 -8.49 -14.65 2.31
C GLY A 259 -9.80 -14.22 1.63
N VAL A 260 -9.77 -13.17 0.81
CA VAL A 260 -10.94 -12.68 0.06
C VAL A 260 -11.51 -13.76 -0.86
N LYS A 261 -10.67 -14.41 -1.69
CA LYS A 261 -11.15 -15.49 -2.57
C LYS A 261 -11.68 -16.70 -1.79
N ARG A 262 -11.14 -16.95 -0.59
CA ARG A 262 -11.61 -18.02 0.27
C ARG A 262 -12.94 -17.69 0.95
N LEU A 263 -13.18 -16.41 1.29
CA LEU A 263 -14.49 -15.90 1.71
C LEU A 263 -15.51 -15.98 0.57
N HIS A 264 -15.13 -15.58 -0.64
CA HIS A 264 -15.95 -15.70 -1.84
C HIS A 264 -16.35 -17.15 -2.14
N ASP A 265 -15.41 -18.09 -1.97
CA ASP A 265 -15.69 -19.51 -2.13
C ASP A 265 -16.74 -20.03 -1.16
N ARG A 266 -17.05 -19.29 -0.09
CA ARG A 266 -18.09 -19.62 0.89
C ARG A 266 -19.34 -18.75 0.78
N GLY A 267 -19.47 -18.00 -0.32
CA GLY A 267 -20.56 -17.05 -0.52
C GLY A 267 -20.47 -15.77 0.33
N LEU A 268 -19.45 -15.65 1.17
CA LEU A 268 -19.28 -14.52 2.09
C LEU A 268 -18.77 -13.27 1.37
N SER A 269 -18.96 -12.10 1.99
CA SER A 269 -18.40 -10.84 1.50
C SER A 269 -16.89 -10.82 1.67
N GLY A 270 -16.15 -10.42 0.62
CA GLY A 270 -14.70 -10.20 0.70
C GLY A 270 -14.30 -9.19 1.78
N TRP A 271 -15.16 -8.22 2.10
CA TRP A 271 -14.93 -7.22 3.14
C TRP A 271 -14.74 -7.80 4.55
N LEU A 272 -15.22 -9.02 4.80
CA LEU A 272 -14.98 -9.68 6.09
C LEU A 272 -13.49 -9.98 6.35
N ILE A 273 -12.62 -9.86 5.35
CA ILE A 273 -11.16 -9.91 5.55
C ILE A 273 -10.67 -8.82 6.50
N LEU A 274 -11.39 -7.70 6.62
CA LEU A 274 -11.09 -6.64 7.57
C LEU A 274 -11.22 -7.10 9.03
N LEU A 275 -12.00 -8.15 9.32
CA LEU A 275 -12.05 -8.74 10.65
C LEU A 275 -10.70 -9.32 11.07
N VAL A 276 -9.84 -9.71 10.12
CA VAL A 276 -8.48 -10.22 10.35
C VAL A 276 -7.46 -9.09 10.27
N ILE A 277 -7.57 -8.23 9.26
CA ILE A 277 -6.56 -7.19 8.98
C ILE A 277 -6.64 -6.02 9.97
N ALA A 278 -7.84 -5.57 10.34
CA ALA A 278 -7.98 -4.38 11.19
C ALA A 278 -7.42 -4.61 12.62
N PRO A 279 -7.69 -5.73 13.32
CA PRO A 279 -7.09 -5.99 14.63
C PRO A 279 -5.56 -6.12 14.57
N PHE A 280 -5.03 -6.70 13.49
CA PHE A 280 -3.58 -6.80 13.27
C PHE A 280 -2.92 -5.41 13.23
N PHE A 281 -3.45 -4.48 12.44
CA PHE A 281 -2.94 -3.11 12.39
C PHE A 281 -3.19 -2.34 13.69
N ALA A 282 -4.37 -2.51 14.32
CA ALA A 282 -4.68 -1.86 15.59
C ALA A 282 -3.68 -2.26 16.68
N LEU A 283 -3.33 -3.55 16.76
CA LEU A 283 -2.33 -4.05 17.69
C LEU A 283 -0.91 -3.53 17.35
N GLY A 284 -0.54 -3.49 16.07
CA GLY A 284 0.77 -2.97 15.64
C GLY A 284 0.97 -1.48 15.94
N LEU A 285 -0.11 -0.69 15.91
CA LEU A 285 -0.10 0.73 16.27
C LEU A 285 -0.27 0.97 17.79
N ALA A 286 -0.65 -0.04 18.55
CA ALA A 286 -1.00 0.10 19.96
C ALA A 286 0.12 0.70 20.84
N PRO A 287 1.41 0.33 20.70
CA PRO A 287 2.47 0.94 21.51
C PRO A 287 2.58 2.46 21.32
N GLY A 288 2.41 2.96 20.09
CA GLY A 288 2.44 4.40 19.80
C GLY A 288 1.22 5.14 20.35
N LEU A 289 0.04 4.51 20.28
CA LEU A 289 -1.18 5.06 20.88
C LEU A 289 -1.14 5.04 22.41
N ALA A 290 -0.55 4.00 23.01
CA ALA A 290 -0.38 3.87 24.44
C ALA A 290 0.63 4.89 25.00
N ALA A 291 1.74 5.11 24.28
CA ALA A 291 2.72 6.15 24.62
C ALA A 291 2.12 7.58 24.57
N GLN A 292 1.08 7.80 23.76
CA GLN A 292 0.32 9.05 23.71
C GLN A 292 -0.82 9.12 24.75
N ALA A 293 -0.83 8.22 25.74
CA ALA A 293 -1.84 8.07 26.79
C ALA A 293 -3.29 7.84 26.29
N ALA A 294 -3.49 7.53 25.01
CA ALA A 294 -4.82 7.33 24.43
C ALA A 294 -5.43 5.95 24.77
N ILE A 295 -4.59 4.96 25.10
CA ILE A 295 -4.99 3.61 25.51
C ILE A 295 -4.07 3.09 26.62
N GLY A 296 -4.60 2.70 27.78
CA GLY A 296 -3.80 2.07 28.84
C GLY A 296 -3.46 0.60 28.51
N GLU A 297 -2.68 -0.06 29.37
CA GLU A 297 -2.30 -1.48 29.22
C GLU A 297 -3.51 -2.40 29.01
N GLY A 298 -4.61 -2.14 29.72
CA GLY A 298 -5.88 -2.89 29.53
C GLY A 298 -6.44 -2.76 28.11
N GLY A 299 -6.27 -1.60 27.46
CA GLY A 299 -6.66 -1.39 26.07
C GLY A 299 -5.78 -2.18 25.10
N VAL A 300 -4.47 -2.20 25.34
CA VAL A 300 -3.52 -3.01 24.54
C VAL A 300 -3.85 -4.50 24.66
N ASN A 301 -4.10 -4.98 25.89
CA ASN A 301 -4.48 -6.37 26.14
C ASN A 301 -5.80 -6.74 25.44
N PHE A 302 -6.80 -5.85 25.48
CA PHE A 302 -8.06 -6.05 24.77
C PHE A 302 -7.87 -6.14 23.25
N LEU A 303 -7.05 -5.26 22.66
CA LEU A 303 -6.69 -5.35 21.23
C LEU A 303 -5.97 -6.66 20.91
N GLY A 304 -5.12 -7.16 21.81
CA GLY A 304 -4.49 -8.47 21.69
C GLY A 304 -5.50 -9.62 21.66
N LEU A 305 -6.52 -9.58 22.52
CA LEU A 305 -7.61 -10.58 22.53
C LEU A 305 -8.46 -10.52 21.25
N LEU A 306 -8.77 -9.31 20.75
CA LEU A 306 -9.48 -9.13 19.48
C LEU A 306 -8.67 -9.69 18.31
N PHE A 307 -7.36 -9.44 18.31
CA PHE A 307 -6.48 -9.99 17.30
C PHE A 307 -6.45 -11.52 17.36
N LEU A 308 -6.32 -12.12 18.55
CA LEU A 308 -6.38 -13.57 18.72
C LEU A 308 -7.70 -14.17 18.23
N ALA A 309 -8.83 -13.57 18.60
CA ALA A 309 -10.16 -14.01 18.14
C ALA A 309 -10.27 -13.92 16.60
N SER A 310 -9.70 -12.88 15.99
CA SER A 310 -9.66 -12.74 14.54
C SER A 310 -8.82 -13.80 13.84
N LEU A 311 -7.70 -14.21 14.42
CA LEU A 311 -6.85 -15.28 13.89
C LEU A 311 -7.59 -16.62 13.93
N ILE A 312 -8.26 -16.93 15.03
CA ILE A 312 -9.08 -18.14 15.17
C ILE A 312 -10.18 -18.14 14.11
N TRP A 313 -10.94 -17.05 14.02
CA TRP A 313 -11.99 -16.92 13.01
C TRP A 313 -11.42 -17.08 11.60
N GLY A 314 -10.37 -16.33 11.23
CA GLY A 314 -9.73 -16.43 9.92
C GLY A 314 -9.24 -17.84 9.60
N PHE A 315 -8.60 -18.51 10.57
CA PHE A 315 -8.12 -19.88 10.42
C PHE A 315 -9.25 -20.88 10.16
N LEU A 316 -10.34 -20.80 10.94
CA LEU A 316 -11.53 -21.62 10.72
C LEU A 316 -12.12 -21.34 9.35
N GLN A 317 -12.25 -20.06 8.99
CA GLN A 317 -12.92 -19.68 7.76
C GLN A 317 -12.13 -20.10 6.51
N PHE A 318 -10.81 -19.98 6.58
CA PHE A 318 -9.94 -20.17 5.43
C PHE A 318 -9.40 -21.59 5.30
N GLY A 319 -8.93 -22.15 6.42
CA GLY A 319 -8.19 -23.41 6.46
C GLY A 319 -9.04 -24.66 6.68
N ILE A 320 -10.14 -24.55 7.43
CA ILE A 320 -10.91 -25.73 7.87
C ILE A 320 -12.22 -25.89 7.09
N LEU A 321 -13.09 -24.89 7.15
CA LEU A 321 -14.47 -25.03 6.69
C LEU A 321 -14.54 -25.18 5.16
N GLN A 322 -15.56 -25.87 4.66
CA GLN A 322 -15.74 -26.16 3.23
C GLN A 322 -16.27 -24.94 2.45
N GLY A 323 -15.94 -24.88 1.16
CA GLY A 323 -16.56 -23.99 0.18
C GLY A 323 -18.02 -24.34 -0.12
N GLU A 324 -18.73 -23.38 -0.69
CA GLU A 324 -20.07 -23.57 -1.26
C GLU A 324 -19.98 -24.47 -2.49
N THR A 325 -20.85 -25.46 -2.63
CA THR A 325 -20.87 -26.35 -3.80
C THR A 325 -21.59 -25.71 -4.98
N GLY A 326 -21.10 -25.90 -6.19
CA GLY A 326 -21.71 -25.33 -7.39
C GLY A 326 -21.38 -23.84 -7.59
N PRO A 327 -21.83 -23.21 -8.68
CA PRO A 327 -21.53 -21.81 -8.97
C PRO A 327 -22.19 -20.87 -7.96
N ASN A 328 -21.51 -19.77 -7.63
CA ASN A 328 -22.07 -18.68 -6.83
C ASN A 328 -21.79 -17.32 -7.49
N ARG A 329 -22.19 -16.21 -6.85
CA ARG A 329 -22.02 -14.84 -7.39
C ARG A 329 -20.57 -14.43 -7.69
N TYR A 330 -19.59 -15.15 -7.16
CA TYR A 330 -18.16 -14.89 -7.36
C TYR A 330 -17.52 -15.79 -8.40
N GLY A 331 -18.27 -16.72 -9.01
CA GLY A 331 -17.81 -17.56 -10.10
C GLY A 331 -18.11 -19.05 -9.91
N PRO A 332 -17.59 -19.88 -10.83
CA PRO A 332 -17.77 -21.32 -10.82
C PRO A 332 -17.12 -21.98 -9.60
N ASP A 333 -17.59 -23.17 -9.24
CA ASP A 333 -17.00 -23.96 -8.16
C ASP A 333 -15.54 -24.32 -8.50
N PRO A 334 -14.55 -24.00 -7.65
CA PRO A 334 -13.15 -24.33 -7.89
C PRO A 334 -12.84 -25.84 -7.85
N LEU A 335 -13.83 -26.66 -7.47
CA LEU A 335 -13.78 -28.12 -7.51
C LEU A 335 -14.63 -28.72 -8.65
N ALA A 336 -15.37 -27.91 -9.41
CA ALA A 336 -16.14 -28.41 -10.55
C ALA A 336 -15.22 -29.11 -11.56
N GLY A 337 -15.57 -30.34 -11.92
CA GLY A 337 -14.80 -31.16 -12.87
C GLY A 337 -13.68 -32.01 -12.26
N LYS A 338 -13.52 -32.03 -10.93
CA LYS A 338 -12.75 -33.08 -10.25
C LYS A 338 -13.70 -34.21 -9.83
N PRO A 339 -13.42 -35.47 -10.20
CA PRO A 339 -14.23 -36.62 -9.79
C PRO A 339 -14.24 -36.82 -8.27
#